data_AF-A0A653D2J1-F1
#
_entry.id   AF-A0A653D2J1-F1
#
_cell.length_a   1.000
_cell.length_b   1.000
_cell.length_c   1.000
_cell.angle_alpha   90.00
_cell.angle_beta   90.00
_cell.angle_gamma   90.00
#
_symmetry.space_group_name_H-M   'P 1'
#
loop_
_entity.id
_entity.type
_entity.pdbx_description
1 polymer ?
#
loop_
_entity_poly.entity_id
_entity_poly.type
_entity_poly.pdbx_seq_one_letter_code
_entity_poly.pdbx_strand_id
1 'polypeptide(L)'
;MADPDPETLLEWLNSGLGDERDMQLIALEQLCMLLLMSDNVDRCFESCPPRTFLPALCRIFLDEQAPENVLEVTARAITYYLDVSAECTRRIVAIDGAIKAICNRLVVAELSSRTSRDLAEQCIKVLELICTREAGAVFESGGLACVLPFVRDNGQRVHKDTLHSAMAVVSRLCAKMEPQDAGLPTCVAALSALLRHDDATVADGALRCFASVADRFTRRGVDPAPLAQHGLVNELLKRLSNAAGPSTAASGSQSTPGKPSTTGTPSGSLPDSKSNAASVSTIISLLSTLCRGSPSITHDLLRSELLDAIEKSLKGDERCVLDSMRLVDLLLVLLFEGRKALGKSGVSSGQLMPRIRRMDSAAEKSHRQLIDCIRSKDTDALIEAIENGGVEVNFMDDVGQTLLNWASAFGTQEMVEYLCEKGADVNKGQRSSSLHYAACFGRPAIAKVLLRHGANPDLRDEDGKTPLDKARERV
;
A
#
# COMPACT_ATOMS: atom_id res chain seq x y z
N MET A 1 15.10 -36.55 24.41
CA MET A 1 13.78 -36.87 24.99
C MET A 1 12.91 -37.29 23.83
N ALA A 2 12.11 -38.34 23.97
CA ALA A 2 11.17 -38.72 22.92
C ALA A 2 10.26 -37.52 22.62
N ASP A 3 10.07 -37.18 21.35
CA ASP A 3 9.10 -36.15 20.98
C ASP A 3 7.73 -36.57 21.53
N PRO A 4 7.07 -35.74 22.36
CA PRO A 4 5.79 -36.11 22.95
C PRO A 4 4.76 -36.33 21.85
N ASP A 5 3.91 -37.33 22.05
CA ASP A 5 2.83 -37.67 21.14
C ASP A 5 1.89 -36.46 20.95
N PRO A 6 1.46 -36.13 19.72
CA PRO A 6 0.62 -34.96 19.47
C PRO A 6 -0.70 -34.95 20.25
N GLU A 7 -1.23 -36.12 20.60
CA GLU A 7 -2.42 -36.25 21.43
C GLU A 7 -2.15 -35.75 22.86
N THR A 8 -0.99 -36.10 23.44
CA THR A 8 -0.56 -35.60 24.76
C THR A 8 -0.34 -34.09 24.75
N LEU A 9 0.26 -33.54 23.68
CA LEU A 9 0.40 -32.10 23.54
C LEU A 9 -0.96 -31.40 23.50
N LEU A 10 -1.92 -31.95 22.76
CA LEU A 10 -3.26 -31.39 22.66
C LEU A 10 -4.01 -31.47 24.00
N GLU A 11 -3.84 -32.55 24.77
CA GLU A 11 -4.40 -32.66 26.12
C GLU A 11 -3.85 -31.57 27.04
N TRP A 12 -2.53 -31.36 27.05
CA TRP A 12 -1.90 -30.33 27.87
C TRP A 12 -2.28 -28.91 27.45
N LEU A 13 -2.52 -28.66 26.16
CA LEU A 13 -3.05 -27.37 25.70
C LEU A 13 -4.47 -27.09 26.21
N ASN A 14 -5.28 -28.13 26.39
CA ASN A 14 -6.65 -27.99 26.91
C ASN A 14 -6.70 -27.98 28.46
N SER A 15 -5.65 -28.45 29.15
CA SER A 15 -5.49 -28.27 30.60
C SER A 15 -5.08 -26.82 30.93
N GLY A 16 -5.74 -26.18 31.88
CA GLY A 16 -5.65 -24.71 32.01
C GLY A 16 -6.00 -24.14 33.39
N LEU A 17 -6.03 -24.96 34.44
CA LEU A 17 -6.38 -24.47 35.78
C LEU A 17 -5.20 -24.66 36.75
N GLY A 18 -4.82 -23.58 37.44
CA GLY A 18 -3.80 -23.62 38.50
C GLY A 18 -2.44 -24.17 38.04
N ASP A 19 -1.97 -25.22 38.71
CA ASP A 19 -0.67 -25.88 38.47
C ASP A 19 -0.54 -26.50 37.07
N GLU A 20 -1.66 -26.66 36.33
CA GLU A 20 -1.65 -27.15 34.95
C GLU A 20 -1.12 -26.12 33.94
N ARG A 21 -0.97 -24.84 34.33
CA ARG A 21 -0.47 -23.78 33.44
C ARG A 21 1.00 -23.96 33.06
N ASP A 22 1.81 -24.54 33.93
CA ASP A 22 3.20 -24.83 33.62
C ASP A 22 3.29 -25.95 32.57
N MET A 23 2.41 -26.96 32.65
CA MET A 23 2.29 -28.00 31.62
C MET A 23 1.78 -27.43 30.29
N GLN A 24 0.79 -26.52 30.34
CA GLN A 24 0.29 -25.82 29.16
C GLN A 24 1.40 -25.01 28.48
N LEU A 25 2.25 -24.32 29.25
CA LEU A 25 3.39 -23.57 28.72
C LEU A 25 4.44 -24.48 28.08
N ILE A 26 4.79 -25.60 28.71
CA ILE A 26 5.71 -26.59 28.15
C ILE A 26 5.17 -27.14 26.82
N ALA A 27 3.88 -27.45 26.76
CA ALA A 27 3.23 -27.92 25.53
C ALA A 27 3.29 -26.87 24.41
N LEU A 28 3.04 -25.59 24.75
CA LEU A 28 3.12 -24.48 23.81
C LEU A 28 4.53 -24.25 23.26
N GLU A 29 5.55 -24.31 24.12
CA GLU A 29 6.95 -24.16 23.69
C GLU A 29 7.39 -25.32 22.79
N GLN A 30 7.00 -26.54 23.14
CA GLN A 30 7.27 -27.71 22.30
C GLN A 30 6.57 -27.60 20.94
N LEU A 31 5.30 -27.19 20.92
CA LEU A 31 4.56 -26.95 19.68
C LEU A 31 5.24 -25.88 18.82
N CYS A 32 5.68 -24.77 19.42
CA CYS A 32 6.42 -23.72 18.73
C CYS A 32 7.70 -24.25 18.10
N MET A 33 8.48 -25.06 18.83
CA MET A 33 9.70 -25.66 18.33
C MET A 33 9.43 -26.60 17.14
N LEU A 34 8.39 -27.44 17.24
CA LEU A 34 7.98 -28.34 16.15
C LEU A 34 7.54 -27.59 14.89
N LEU A 35 6.81 -26.49 15.05
CA LEU A 35 6.37 -25.65 13.93
C LEU A 35 7.56 -24.90 13.28
N LEU A 36 8.47 -24.37 14.10
CA LEU A 36 9.60 -23.57 13.63
C LEU A 36 10.69 -24.41 12.95
N MET A 37 10.96 -25.61 13.47
CA MET A 37 12.04 -26.49 12.99
C MET A 37 11.60 -27.41 11.85
N SER A 38 10.34 -27.35 11.41
CA SER A 38 9.87 -28.25 10.36
C SER A 38 10.29 -27.76 8.99
N ASP A 39 11.23 -28.47 8.37
CA ASP A 39 11.62 -28.27 6.97
C ASP A 39 10.54 -28.73 5.97
N ASN A 40 9.48 -29.40 6.47
CA ASN A 40 8.38 -29.92 5.65
C ASN A 40 7.01 -29.62 6.29
N VAL A 41 6.27 -28.74 5.63
CA VAL A 41 4.95 -28.27 6.04
C VAL A 41 3.93 -29.40 6.16
N ASP A 42 3.93 -30.34 5.21
CA ASP A 42 2.92 -31.41 5.17
C ASP A 42 3.11 -32.38 6.34
N ARG A 43 4.35 -32.76 6.64
CA ARG A 43 4.68 -33.63 7.78
C ARG A 43 4.40 -32.95 9.13
N CYS A 44 4.60 -31.63 9.19
CA CYS A 44 4.24 -30.84 10.35
C CYS A 44 2.73 -30.85 10.58
N PHE A 45 1.92 -30.69 9.53
CA PHE A 45 0.46 -30.69 9.64
C PHE A 45 -0.15 -32.08 9.83
N GLU A 46 0.55 -33.15 9.43
CA GLU A 46 0.21 -34.52 9.83
C GLU A 46 0.37 -34.71 11.34
N SER A 47 1.46 -34.18 11.90
CA SER A 47 1.77 -34.32 13.34
C SER A 47 0.96 -33.35 14.19
N CYS A 48 0.80 -32.11 13.75
CA CYS A 48 0.15 -31.02 14.49
C CYS A 48 -0.94 -30.36 13.61
N PRO A 49 -2.06 -31.05 13.35
CA PRO A 49 -3.06 -30.59 12.40
C PRO A 49 -3.70 -29.25 12.81
N PRO A 50 -3.71 -28.23 11.93
CA PRO A 50 -4.31 -26.94 12.23
C PRO A 50 -5.80 -27.02 12.62
N ARG A 51 -6.50 -28.08 12.21
CA ARG A 51 -7.92 -28.29 12.50
C ARG A 51 -8.20 -28.54 13.99
N THR A 52 -7.26 -29.10 14.75
CA THR A 52 -7.43 -29.39 16.18
C THR A 52 -6.66 -28.41 17.06
N PHE A 53 -5.44 -28.06 16.65
CA PHE A 53 -4.56 -27.18 17.42
C PHE A 53 -5.00 -25.72 17.39
N LEU A 54 -5.42 -25.15 16.24
CA LEU A 54 -5.86 -23.74 16.20
C LEU A 54 -7.07 -23.46 17.09
N PRO A 55 -8.13 -24.31 17.12
CA PRO A 55 -9.19 -24.17 18.10
C PRO A 55 -8.71 -24.19 19.56
N ALA A 56 -7.77 -25.06 19.91
CA ALA A 56 -7.21 -25.11 21.27
C ALA A 56 -6.47 -23.80 21.60
N LEU A 57 -5.60 -23.32 20.70
CA LEU A 57 -4.87 -22.06 20.88
C LEU A 57 -5.81 -20.86 21.01
N CYS A 58 -6.88 -20.80 20.20
CA CYS A 58 -7.86 -19.72 20.31
C CYS A 58 -8.66 -19.78 21.62
N ARG A 59 -8.94 -20.98 22.17
CA ARG A 59 -9.57 -21.10 23.50
C ARG A 59 -8.70 -20.54 24.61
N ILE A 60 -7.37 -20.69 24.53
CA ILE A 60 -6.44 -20.07 25.49
C ILE A 60 -6.59 -18.54 25.45
N PHE A 61 -6.78 -17.94 24.27
CA PHE A 61 -7.04 -16.49 24.15
C PHE A 61 -8.39 -16.05 24.73
N LEU A 62 -9.40 -16.91 24.62
CA LEU A 62 -10.74 -16.67 25.19
C LEU A 62 -10.77 -16.81 26.72
N ASP A 63 -9.76 -17.42 27.31
CA ASP A 63 -9.64 -17.57 28.75
C ASP A 63 -9.14 -16.26 29.40
N GLU A 64 -10.00 -15.63 30.18
CA GLU A 64 -9.69 -14.38 30.87
C GLU A 64 -8.60 -14.53 31.94
N GLN A 65 -8.43 -15.74 32.50
CA GLN A 65 -7.45 -16.03 33.56
C GLN A 65 -6.08 -16.43 33.01
N ALA A 66 -5.92 -16.55 31.69
CA ALA A 66 -4.66 -16.91 31.07
C ALA A 66 -3.57 -15.85 31.34
N PRO A 67 -2.40 -16.24 31.87
CA PRO A 67 -1.31 -15.30 32.14
C PRO A 67 -0.63 -14.85 30.85
N GLU A 68 -0.01 -13.66 30.87
CA GLU A 68 0.56 -13.02 29.68
C GLU A 68 1.63 -13.86 28.98
N ASN A 69 2.44 -14.60 29.73
CA ASN A 69 3.48 -15.48 29.18
C ASN A 69 2.88 -16.64 28.37
N VAL A 70 1.80 -17.26 28.85
CA VAL A 70 1.09 -18.32 28.11
C VAL A 70 0.44 -17.75 26.86
N LEU A 71 -0.16 -16.56 26.96
CA LEU A 71 -0.77 -15.89 25.81
C LEU A 71 0.26 -15.48 24.75
N GLU A 72 1.46 -15.07 25.17
CA GLU A 72 2.54 -14.67 24.26
C GLU A 72 2.99 -15.87 23.42
N VAL A 73 3.31 -17.00 24.05
CA VAL A 73 3.69 -18.22 23.32
C VAL A 73 2.54 -18.75 22.47
N THR A 74 1.29 -18.60 22.94
CA THR A 74 0.11 -18.94 22.13
C THR A 74 0.02 -18.07 20.87
N ALA A 75 0.25 -16.75 20.96
CA ALA A 75 0.29 -15.87 19.79
C ALA A 75 1.42 -16.24 18.82
N ARG A 76 2.60 -16.61 19.35
CA ARG A 76 3.73 -17.08 18.55
C ARG A 76 3.41 -18.36 17.80
N ALA A 77 2.79 -19.35 18.46
CA ALA A 77 2.33 -20.59 17.82
C ALA A 77 1.30 -20.30 16.70
N ILE A 78 0.35 -19.41 16.95
CA ILE A 78 -0.62 -18.98 15.92
C ILE A 78 0.08 -18.31 14.73
N THR A 79 1.06 -17.45 14.99
CA THR A 79 1.87 -16.80 13.94
C THR A 79 2.55 -17.84 13.06
N TYR A 80 3.20 -18.86 13.63
CA TYR A 80 3.81 -19.92 12.83
C TYR A 80 2.80 -20.69 11.97
N TYR A 81 1.62 -21.02 12.50
CA TYR A 81 0.57 -21.64 11.68
C TYR A 81 0.13 -20.76 10.50
N LEU A 82 0.05 -19.44 10.71
CA LEU A 82 -0.33 -18.47 9.68
C LEU A 82 0.76 -18.25 8.64
N ASP A 83 2.03 -18.28 9.04
CA ASP A 83 3.18 -18.19 8.13
C ASP A 83 3.29 -19.44 7.24
N VAL A 84 2.99 -20.61 7.80
CA VAL A 84 3.04 -21.89 7.08
C VAL A 84 1.89 -22.02 6.08
N SER A 85 0.66 -21.63 6.45
CA SER A 85 -0.48 -21.73 5.56
C SER A 85 -1.50 -20.61 5.75
N ALA A 86 -1.78 -19.89 4.66
CA ALA A 86 -2.81 -18.87 4.63
C ALA A 86 -4.25 -19.42 4.83
N GLU A 87 -4.45 -20.75 4.73
CA GLU A 87 -5.76 -21.36 5.03
C GLU A 87 -6.06 -21.40 6.53
N CYS A 88 -5.05 -21.28 7.38
CA CYS A 88 -5.21 -21.19 8.84
C CYS A 88 -6.03 -19.96 9.23
N THR A 89 -5.93 -18.87 8.48
CA THR A 89 -6.66 -17.62 8.72
C THR A 89 -8.17 -17.84 8.81
N ARG A 90 -8.75 -18.57 7.85
CA ARG A 90 -10.20 -18.84 7.83
C ARG A 90 -10.66 -19.67 9.03
N ARG A 91 -9.80 -20.55 9.54
CA ARG A 91 -10.09 -21.38 10.71
C ARG A 91 -10.12 -20.55 12.00
N ILE A 92 -9.19 -19.61 12.14
CA ILE A 92 -9.17 -18.69 13.28
C ILE A 92 -10.40 -17.77 13.25
N VAL A 93 -10.74 -17.24 12.07
CA VAL A 93 -11.93 -16.39 11.86
C VAL A 93 -13.22 -17.13 12.19
N ALA A 94 -13.29 -18.44 11.94
CA ALA A 94 -14.46 -19.26 12.24
C ALA A 94 -14.67 -19.53 13.75
N ILE A 95 -13.72 -19.16 14.61
CA ILE A 95 -13.82 -19.34 16.05
C ILE A 95 -14.37 -18.05 16.66
N ASP A 96 -15.59 -18.13 17.18
CA ASP A 96 -16.30 -16.98 17.73
C ASP A 96 -15.51 -16.29 18.85
N GLY A 97 -15.33 -14.98 18.70
CA GLY A 97 -14.68 -14.14 19.70
C GLY A 97 -13.14 -14.21 19.74
N ALA A 98 -12.50 -15.13 19.01
CA ALA A 98 -11.04 -15.29 19.06
C ALA A 98 -10.28 -14.01 18.66
N ILE A 99 -10.67 -13.40 17.53
CA ILE A 99 -10.05 -12.15 17.04
C ILE A 99 -10.31 -11.01 18.02
N LYS A 100 -11.54 -10.91 18.55
CA LYS A 100 -11.90 -9.89 19.54
C LYS A 100 -11.07 -10.04 20.83
N ALA A 101 -10.83 -11.27 21.28
CA ALA A 101 -9.98 -11.53 22.45
C ALA A 101 -8.54 -11.07 22.21
N ILE A 102 -7.96 -11.40 21.04
CA ILE A 102 -6.61 -10.93 20.64
C ILE A 102 -6.57 -9.39 20.63
N CYS A 103 -7.57 -8.73 20.03
CA CYS A 103 -7.66 -7.28 20.00
C CYS A 103 -7.77 -6.66 21.41
N ASN A 104 -8.57 -7.25 22.30
CA ASN A 104 -8.74 -6.77 23.66
C ASN A 104 -7.43 -6.81 24.47
N ARG A 105 -6.55 -7.80 24.21
CA ARG A 105 -5.23 -7.86 24.87
C ARG A 105 -4.34 -6.66 24.55
N LEU A 106 -4.50 -6.05 23.36
CA LEU A 106 -3.80 -4.80 23.02
C LEU A 106 -4.32 -3.59 23.80
N VAL A 107 -5.59 -3.58 24.20
CA VAL A 107 -6.21 -2.47 24.95
C VAL A 107 -5.74 -2.45 26.39
N VAL A 108 -5.57 -3.62 27.00
CA VAL A 108 -5.13 -3.76 28.40
C VAL A 108 -3.61 -3.91 28.57
N ALA A 109 -2.85 -3.89 27.47
CA ALA A 109 -1.41 -4.12 27.50
C ALA A 109 -0.67 -3.03 28.29
N GLU A 110 0.04 -3.42 29.35
CA GLU A 110 0.88 -2.54 30.14
C GLU A 110 2.34 -2.64 29.71
N LEU A 111 2.77 -1.74 28.82
CA LEU A 111 4.13 -1.77 28.25
C LEU A 111 5.28 -1.42 29.22
N SER A 112 4.98 -1.35 30.53
CA SER A 112 5.98 -1.30 31.61
C SER A 112 6.62 -2.67 31.80
N SER A 113 5.83 -3.75 31.70
CA SER A 113 6.31 -5.11 31.75
C SER A 113 6.90 -5.54 30.40
N ARG A 114 7.96 -6.36 30.45
CA ARG A 114 8.52 -6.99 29.25
C ARG A 114 7.55 -8.01 28.65
N THR A 115 6.92 -8.86 29.47
CA THR A 115 5.99 -9.90 29.01
C THR A 115 4.78 -9.32 28.28
N SER A 116 4.20 -8.25 28.83
CA SER A 116 3.04 -7.56 28.23
C SER A 116 3.41 -6.90 26.90
N ARG A 117 4.64 -6.37 26.79
CA ARG A 117 5.16 -5.82 25.53
C ARG A 117 5.35 -6.92 24.48
N ASP A 118 6.02 -8.02 24.85
CA ASP A 118 6.28 -9.15 23.95
C ASP A 118 4.93 -9.74 23.46
N LEU A 119 3.95 -9.89 24.36
CA LEU A 119 2.58 -10.28 24.01
C LEU A 119 1.94 -9.31 23.01
N ALA A 120 2.00 -8.00 23.27
CA ALA A 120 1.41 -7.01 22.37
C ALA A 120 2.05 -7.04 20.97
N GLU A 121 3.37 -7.21 20.89
CA GLU A 121 4.09 -7.37 19.63
C GLU A 121 3.62 -8.61 18.86
N GLN A 122 3.48 -9.76 19.54
CA GLN A 122 2.97 -10.98 18.92
C GLN A 122 1.49 -10.84 18.50
N CYS A 123 0.64 -10.21 19.31
CA CYS A 123 -0.75 -9.94 18.93
C CYS A 123 -0.86 -9.08 17.67
N ILE A 124 -0.03 -8.04 17.53
CA ILE A 124 0.04 -7.24 16.31
C ILE A 124 0.46 -8.09 15.12
N LYS A 125 1.42 -8.99 15.28
CA LYS A 125 1.88 -9.87 14.19
C LYS A 125 0.79 -10.84 13.73
N VAL A 126 0.09 -11.46 14.67
CA VAL A 126 -1.07 -12.31 14.37
C VAL A 126 -2.14 -11.53 13.61
N LEU A 127 -2.49 -10.33 14.07
CA LEU A 127 -3.46 -9.47 13.38
C LEU A 127 -2.99 -9.04 11.99
N GLU A 128 -1.70 -8.74 11.82
CA GLU A 128 -1.11 -8.42 10.52
C GLU A 128 -1.33 -9.54 9.51
N LEU A 129 -1.02 -10.78 9.91
CA LEU A 129 -1.17 -11.96 9.07
C LEU A 129 -2.64 -12.24 8.75
N ILE A 130 -3.53 -12.19 9.75
CA ILE A 130 -4.98 -12.37 9.52
C ILE A 130 -5.52 -11.31 8.54
N CYS A 131 -5.12 -10.05 8.72
CA CYS A 131 -5.56 -8.95 7.85
C CYS A 131 -5.09 -9.09 6.39
N THR A 132 -4.10 -9.93 6.07
CA THR A 132 -3.69 -10.14 4.66
C THR A 132 -4.80 -10.76 3.81
N ARG A 133 -5.67 -11.58 4.41
CA ARG A 133 -6.76 -12.30 3.73
C ARG A 133 -8.14 -11.88 4.23
N GLU A 134 -8.30 -11.76 5.54
CA GLU A 134 -9.60 -11.62 6.21
C GLU A 134 -9.68 -10.31 7.02
N ALA A 135 -9.29 -9.18 6.40
CA ALA A 135 -9.36 -7.87 7.05
C ALA A 135 -10.78 -7.47 7.52
N GLY A 136 -11.83 -8.00 6.87
CA GLY A 136 -13.22 -7.75 7.26
C GLY A 136 -13.53 -8.27 8.67
N ALA A 137 -13.15 -9.51 8.97
CA ALA A 137 -13.38 -10.12 10.28
C ALA A 137 -12.66 -9.36 11.41
N VAL A 138 -11.44 -8.87 11.15
CA VAL A 138 -10.70 -8.05 12.11
C VAL A 138 -11.34 -6.67 12.31
N PHE A 139 -11.88 -6.08 11.25
CA PHE A 139 -12.61 -4.81 11.33
C PHE A 139 -13.89 -4.96 12.17
N GLU A 140 -14.71 -5.97 11.87
CA GLU A 140 -15.95 -6.28 12.59
C GLU A 140 -15.71 -6.62 14.07
N SER A 141 -14.56 -7.22 14.38
CA SER A 141 -14.14 -7.50 15.76
C SER A 141 -13.65 -6.27 16.53
N GLY A 142 -13.67 -5.08 15.93
CA GLY A 142 -13.21 -3.84 16.57
C GLY A 142 -11.70 -3.65 16.56
N GLY A 143 -10.96 -4.37 15.70
CA GLY A 143 -9.50 -4.32 15.65
C GLY A 143 -8.94 -2.92 15.40
N LEU A 144 -9.63 -2.09 14.61
CA LEU A 144 -9.18 -0.72 14.37
C LEU A 144 -9.24 0.14 15.65
N ALA A 145 -10.27 -0.03 16.46
CA ALA A 145 -10.41 0.69 17.74
C ALA A 145 -9.35 0.27 18.77
N CYS A 146 -8.70 -0.89 18.57
CA CYS A 146 -7.65 -1.40 19.46
C CYS A 146 -6.25 -1.02 18.96
N VAL A 147 -5.97 -1.29 17.68
CA VAL A 147 -4.62 -1.10 17.09
C VAL A 147 -4.30 0.38 16.90
N LEU A 148 -5.28 1.22 16.55
CA LEU A 148 -5.02 2.63 16.25
C LEU A 148 -4.59 3.44 17.51
N PRO A 149 -5.27 3.32 18.67
CA PRO A 149 -4.75 3.89 19.91
C PRO A 149 -3.42 3.29 20.33
N PHE A 150 -3.21 1.98 20.11
CA PHE A 150 -1.94 1.33 20.44
C PHE A 150 -0.77 2.00 19.70
N VAL A 151 -0.87 2.27 18.39
CA VAL A 151 0.20 2.97 17.66
C VAL A 151 0.38 4.40 18.16
N ARG A 152 -0.73 5.12 18.42
CA ARG A 152 -0.71 6.51 18.85
C ARG A 152 -0.05 6.70 20.22
N ASP A 153 -0.43 5.87 21.19
CA ASP A 153 -0.09 6.07 22.60
C ASP A 153 1.23 5.37 22.96
N ASN A 154 1.60 4.32 22.21
CA ASN A 154 2.76 3.49 22.51
C ASN A 154 3.88 3.55 21.46
N GLY A 155 3.80 4.47 20.49
CA GLY A 155 4.76 4.62 19.39
C GLY A 155 6.24 4.77 19.79
N GLN A 156 6.54 5.23 21.01
CA GLN A 156 7.92 5.37 21.49
C GLN A 156 8.42 4.17 22.31
N ARG A 157 7.52 3.26 22.72
CA ARG A 157 7.80 2.18 23.69
C ARG A 157 7.86 0.79 23.04
N VAL A 158 7.54 0.71 21.75
CA VAL A 158 7.40 -0.52 20.98
C VAL A 158 8.45 -0.52 19.87
N HIS A 159 8.91 -1.70 19.46
CA HIS A 159 9.86 -1.82 18.35
C HIS A 159 9.30 -1.21 17.05
N LYS A 160 10.18 -0.63 16.23
CA LYS A 160 9.79 0.03 14.97
C LYS A 160 9.07 -0.92 14.02
N ASP A 161 9.55 -2.15 13.88
CA ASP A 161 8.93 -3.15 13.00
C ASP A 161 7.50 -3.46 13.43
N THR A 162 7.24 -3.60 14.72
CA THR A 162 5.88 -3.81 15.25
C THR A 162 5.00 -2.60 14.96
N LEU A 163 5.51 -1.37 15.07
CA LEU A 163 4.74 -0.18 14.71
C LEU A 163 4.41 -0.15 13.21
N HIS A 164 5.33 -0.59 12.36
CA HIS A 164 5.11 -0.67 10.91
C HIS A 164 4.07 -1.76 10.58
N SER A 165 4.15 -2.94 11.22
CA SER A 165 3.15 -4.00 11.15
C SER A 165 1.77 -3.53 11.64
N ALA A 166 1.72 -2.81 12.77
CA ALA A 166 0.51 -2.23 13.30
C ALA A 166 -0.10 -1.21 12.33
N MET A 167 0.71 -0.36 11.70
CA MET A 167 0.22 0.55 10.68
C MET A 167 -0.20 -0.14 9.38
N ALA A 168 0.39 -1.28 9.03
CA ALA A 168 -0.09 -2.12 7.94
C ALA A 168 -1.50 -2.68 8.24
N VAL A 169 -1.74 -3.13 9.48
CA VAL A 169 -3.07 -3.52 9.97
C VAL A 169 -4.05 -2.35 9.85
N VAL A 170 -3.73 -1.19 10.46
CA VAL A 170 -4.57 0.02 10.41
C VAL A 170 -4.91 0.39 8.97
N SER A 171 -3.93 0.37 8.06
CA SER A 171 -4.14 0.71 6.63
C SER A 171 -5.18 -0.20 5.97
N ARG A 172 -5.11 -1.53 6.22
CA ARG A 172 -6.06 -2.50 5.67
C ARG A 172 -7.45 -2.37 6.30
N LEU A 173 -7.53 -2.05 7.58
CA LEU A 173 -8.78 -1.85 8.30
C LEU A 173 -9.47 -0.54 7.88
N CYS A 174 -8.73 0.56 7.72
CA CYS A 174 -9.26 1.82 7.21
C CYS A 174 -9.87 1.68 5.81
N ALA A 175 -9.36 0.75 4.97
CA ALA A 175 -9.95 0.47 3.66
C ALA A 175 -11.34 -0.18 3.71
N LYS A 176 -11.75 -0.71 4.88
CA LYS A 176 -13.08 -1.29 5.14
C LYS A 176 -14.05 -0.29 5.78
N MET A 177 -13.57 0.86 6.23
CA MET A 177 -14.39 1.87 6.87
C MET A 177 -15.39 2.49 5.90
N GLU A 178 -16.62 2.66 6.37
CA GLU A 178 -17.70 3.35 5.67
C GLU A 178 -18.00 4.71 6.34
N PRO A 179 -18.50 5.71 5.60
CA PRO A 179 -18.79 7.05 6.13
C PRO A 179 -19.76 7.11 7.31
N GLN A 180 -20.56 6.06 7.50
CA GLN A 180 -21.62 5.97 8.52
C GLN A 180 -21.15 5.27 9.80
N ASP A 181 -19.91 4.76 9.82
CA ASP A 181 -19.40 4.02 10.96
C ASP A 181 -19.26 4.92 12.19
N ALA A 182 -19.80 4.46 13.33
CA ALA A 182 -19.75 5.20 14.59
C ALA A 182 -18.31 5.49 15.08
N GLY A 183 -17.34 4.66 14.68
CA GLY A 183 -15.93 4.81 15.03
C GLY A 183 -15.15 5.81 14.18
N LEU A 184 -15.74 6.37 13.11
CA LEU A 184 -15.05 7.27 12.19
C LEU A 184 -14.46 8.52 12.89
N PRO A 185 -15.18 9.26 13.77
CA PRO A 185 -14.63 10.46 14.40
C PRO A 185 -13.37 10.16 15.22
N THR A 186 -13.40 9.07 16.00
CA THR A 186 -12.26 8.61 16.80
C THR A 186 -11.08 8.20 15.90
N CYS A 187 -11.37 7.53 14.77
CA CYS A 187 -10.37 7.16 13.78
C CYS A 187 -9.70 8.41 13.17
N VAL A 188 -10.48 9.38 12.71
CA VAL A 188 -9.97 10.64 12.15
C VAL A 188 -9.09 11.38 13.16
N ALA A 189 -9.54 11.51 14.41
CA ALA A 189 -8.76 12.16 15.46
C ALA A 189 -7.41 11.47 15.70
N ALA A 190 -7.39 10.14 15.77
CA ALA A 190 -6.16 9.38 15.99
C ALA A 190 -5.23 9.40 14.76
N LEU A 191 -5.77 9.25 13.55
CA LEU A 191 -4.98 9.39 12.32
C LEU A 191 -4.39 10.80 12.17
N SER A 192 -5.13 11.85 12.54
CA SER A 192 -4.62 13.22 12.54
C SER A 192 -3.47 13.43 13.53
N ALA A 193 -3.49 12.76 14.69
CA ALA A 193 -2.34 12.75 15.60
C ALA A 193 -1.15 12.00 15.00
N LEU A 194 -1.38 10.86 14.34
CA LEU A 194 -0.33 10.05 13.71
C LEU A 194 0.33 10.74 12.50
N LEU A 195 -0.33 11.68 11.84
CA LEU A 195 0.30 12.51 10.80
C LEU A 195 1.46 13.36 11.34
N ARG A 196 1.55 13.59 12.66
CA ARG A 196 2.63 14.33 13.31
C ARG A 196 3.62 13.43 14.03
N HIS A 197 3.56 12.12 13.78
CA HIS A 197 4.45 11.16 14.40
C HIS A 197 5.90 11.32 13.89
N ASP A 198 6.88 11.07 14.76
CA ASP A 198 8.31 11.23 14.46
C ASP A 198 8.81 10.22 13.40
N ASP A 199 8.22 9.02 13.38
CA ASP A 199 8.50 8.01 12.34
C ASP A 199 7.73 8.33 11.05
N ALA A 200 8.50 8.58 9.98
CA ALA A 200 7.97 8.91 8.66
C ALA A 200 7.07 7.81 8.07
N THR A 201 7.38 6.52 8.30
CA THR A 201 6.58 5.41 7.73
C THR A 201 5.21 5.32 8.38
N VAL A 202 5.13 5.61 9.69
CA VAL A 202 3.88 5.66 10.45
C VAL A 202 3.03 6.82 9.95
N ALA A 203 3.65 7.98 9.78
CA ALA A 203 2.94 9.17 9.33
C ALA A 203 2.47 9.06 7.87
N ASP A 204 3.28 8.46 6.99
CA ASP A 204 2.88 8.12 5.61
C ASP A 204 1.83 7.01 5.57
N GLY A 205 1.87 6.08 6.53
CA GLY A 205 0.80 5.12 6.77
C GLY A 205 -0.52 5.80 7.11
N ALA A 206 -0.51 6.77 8.01
CA ALA A 206 -1.69 7.56 8.37
C ALA A 206 -2.22 8.36 7.18
N LEU A 207 -1.34 8.93 6.35
CA LEU A 207 -1.71 9.60 5.11
C LEU A 207 -2.42 8.67 4.12
N ARG A 208 -1.89 7.45 3.91
CA ARG A 208 -2.52 6.42 3.08
C ARG A 208 -3.88 5.99 3.63
N CYS A 209 -4.03 5.92 4.95
CA CYS A 209 -5.33 5.67 5.60
C CYS A 209 -6.34 6.77 5.25
N PHE A 210 -5.96 8.04 5.38
CA PHE A 210 -6.83 9.16 4.99
C PHE A 210 -7.22 9.12 3.52
N ALA A 211 -6.27 8.81 2.61
CA ALA A 211 -6.55 8.63 1.19
C ALA A 211 -7.59 7.52 0.95
N SER A 212 -7.43 6.37 1.62
CA SER A 212 -8.36 5.26 1.49
C SER A 212 -9.76 5.59 2.01
N VAL A 213 -9.88 6.32 3.12
CA VAL A 213 -11.17 6.72 3.68
C VAL A 213 -11.81 7.81 2.79
N ALA A 214 -11.05 8.79 2.32
CA ALA A 214 -11.55 9.83 1.43
C ALA A 214 -12.09 9.28 0.09
N ASP A 215 -11.45 8.24 -0.46
CA ASP A 215 -11.94 7.54 -1.65
C ASP A 215 -13.31 6.88 -1.41
N ARG A 216 -13.55 6.32 -0.21
CA ARG A 216 -14.86 5.75 0.17
C ARG A 216 -15.96 6.81 0.20
N PHE A 217 -15.69 7.97 0.82
CA PHE A 217 -16.60 9.12 0.80
C PHE A 217 -16.97 9.53 -0.63
N THR A 218 -15.96 9.60 -1.50
CA THR A 218 -16.13 9.96 -2.92
C THR A 218 -17.00 8.93 -3.66
N ARG A 219 -16.73 7.63 -3.50
CA ARG A 219 -17.51 6.56 -4.15
C ARG A 219 -18.96 6.52 -3.68
N ARG A 220 -19.21 6.85 -2.41
CA ARG A 220 -20.56 6.91 -1.83
C ARG A 220 -21.28 8.24 -2.11
N GLY A 221 -20.58 9.23 -2.68
CA GLY A 221 -21.12 10.58 -2.90
C GLY A 221 -21.46 11.32 -1.60
N VAL A 222 -20.79 10.98 -0.50
CA VAL A 222 -20.96 11.61 0.82
C VAL A 222 -19.89 12.69 0.99
N ASP A 223 -20.25 13.82 1.60
CA ASP A 223 -19.33 14.93 1.86
C ASP A 223 -18.19 14.50 2.81
N PRO A 224 -16.90 14.56 2.40
CA PRO A 224 -15.76 14.21 3.23
C PRO A 224 -15.38 15.27 4.29
N ALA A 225 -16.20 16.32 4.50
CA ALA A 225 -15.99 17.32 5.54
C ALA A 225 -15.58 16.77 6.92
N PRO A 226 -16.12 15.63 7.42
CA PRO A 226 -15.69 15.06 8.70
C PRO A 226 -14.19 14.74 8.78
N LEU A 227 -13.55 14.40 7.65
CA LEU A 227 -12.12 14.07 7.62
C LEU A 227 -11.23 15.29 7.88
N ALA A 228 -11.74 16.50 7.62
CA ALA A 228 -10.98 17.74 7.76
C ALA A 228 -11.04 18.34 9.19
N GLN A 229 -11.89 17.81 10.08
CA GLN A 229 -12.21 18.42 11.39
C GLN A 229 -10.99 18.64 12.30
N HIS A 230 -9.97 17.79 12.22
CA HIS A 230 -8.78 17.84 13.10
C HIS A 230 -7.57 18.51 12.43
N GLY A 231 -7.80 19.44 11.50
CA GLY A 231 -6.74 20.22 10.86
C GLY A 231 -5.95 19.45 9.81
N LEU A 232 -6.54 18.41 9.21
CA LEU A 232 -5.94 17.60 8.15
C LEU A 232 -5.42 18.48 7.00
N VAL A 233 -6.22 19.43 6.55
CA VAL A 233 -5.88 20.32 5.42
C VAL A 233 -4.58 21.09 5.69
N ASN A 234 -4.46 21.69 6.88
CA ASN A 234 -3.28 22.46 7.27
C ASN A 234 -2.03 21.58 7.34
N GLU A 235 -2.17 20.35 7.87
CA GLU A 235 -1.05 19.40 7.95
C GLU A 235 -0.60 18.93 6.56
N LEU A 236 -1.55 18.68 5.64
CA LEU A 236 -1.26 18.31 4.25
C LEU A 236 -0.51 19.42 3.53
N LEU A 237 -0.91 20.69 3.72
CA LEU A 237 -0.21 21.84 3.14
C LEU A 237 1.20 22.01 3.72
N LYS A 238 1.35 21.88 5.03
CA LYS A 238 2.65 21.94 5.69
C LYS A 238 3.59 20.86 5.13
N ARG A 239 3.11 19.62 5.01
CA ARG A 239 3.89 18.52 4.42
C ARG A 239 4.22 18.76 2.95
N LEU A 240 3.27 19.25 2.16
CA LEU A 240 3.50 19.62 0.76
C LEU A 240 4.60 20.68 0.64
N SER A 241 4.58 21.70 1.49
CA SER A 241 5.59 22.76 1.50
C SER A 241 6.99 22.29 1.89
N ASN A 242 7.08 21.30 2.79
CA ASN A 242 8.34 20.74 3.27
C ASN A 242 8.95 19.70 2.32
N ALA A 243 8.13 19.06 1.49
CA ALA A 243 8.59 17.99 0.61
C ALA A 243 9.43 18.47 -0.58
N ALA A 244 9.45 19.77 -0.86
CA ALA A 244 10.29 20.38 -1.90
C ALA A 244 11.77 20.57 -1.48
N GLY A 245 12.17 20.06 -0.31
CA GLY A 245 13.52 20.16 0.22
C GLY A 245 13.79 21.45 1.02
N PRO A 246 14.85 21.48 1.85
CA PRO A 246 15.24 22.69 2.53
C PRO A 246 15.66 23.71 1.49
N SER A 247 15.06 24.90 1.54
CA SER A 247 15.49 26.04 0.76
C SER A 247 17.01 26.16 0.89
N THR A 248 17.74 26.08 -0.22
CA THR A 248 19.06 26.69 -0.31
C THR A 248 18.83 28.18 -0.11
N ALA A 249 18.82 28.60 1.15
CA ALA A 249 18.91 30.00 1.51
C ALA A 249 20.20 30.50 0.86
N ALA A 250 20.02 31.25 -0.22
CA ALA A 250 21.05 32.08 -0.80
C ALA A 250 21.50 33.08 0.27
N SER A 251 22.48 32.68 1.08
CA SER A 251 23.28 33.60 1.86
C SER A 251 24.50 33.94 1.01
N GLY A 252 24.46 35.13 0.41
CA GLY A 252 25.63 35.72 -0.18
C GLY A 252 26.70 35.91 0.89
N SER A 253 27.85 35.27 0.73
CA SER A 253 29.09 35.77 1.30
C SER A 253 30.27 35.42 0.39
N GLN A 254 30.90 36.52 -0.02
CA GLN A 254 32.17 36.75 -0.69
C GLN A 254 33.13 35.56 -0.94
N SER A 255 33.57 35.53 -2.20
CA SER A 255 34.78 34.91 -2.73
C SER A 255 36.07 35.22 -1.94
N THR A 256 36.89 34.20 -1.68
CA THR A 256 38.37 34.24 -1.85
C THR A 256 38.94 32.81 -1.99
N PRO A 257 40.05 32.58 -2.73
CA PRO A 257 40.55 31.24 -3.04
C PRO A 257 41.81 30.85 -2.24
N GLY A 258 41.90 29.60 -1.75
CA GLY A 258 43.15 29.08 -1.16
C GLY A 258 43.11 27.63 -0.65
N LYS A 259 43.57 26.70 -1.51
CA LYS A 259 44.27 25.38 -1.35
C LYS A 259 43.95 24.34 -0.21
N PRO A 260 44.31 23.05 -0.42
CA PRO A 260 43.60 21.87 0.13
C PRO A 260 44.37 21.07 1.21
N SER A 261 43.64 20.36 2.08
CA SER A 261 44.09 19.18 2.87
C SER A 261 42.87 18.54 3.57
N THR A 262 42.32 17.44 3.04
CA THR A 262 42.45 16.03 3.49
C THR A 262 41.83 15.65 4.84
N THR A 263 40.94 14.65 4.73
CA THR A 263 40.53 13.59 5.68
C THR A 263 39.62 13.93 6.86
N GLY A 264 38.38 13.47 6.75
CA GLY A 264 37.41 13.38 7.84
C GLY A 264 36.04 12.95 7.30
N THR A 265 35.88 11.66 7.01
CA THR A 265 34.60 11.05 6.63
C THR A 265 33.66 11.06 7.84
N PRO A 266 32.40 11.52 7.68
CA PRO A 266 31.31 10.82 8.33
C PRO A 266 30.35 10.30 7.25
N SER A 267 30.14 8.98 7.30
CA SER A 267 29.06 8.27 6.63
C SER A 267 27.71 8.84 7.09
N GLY A 268 27.18 9.82 6.35
CA GLY A 268 25.79 10.26 6.43
C GLY A 268 25.01 9.60 5.30
N SER A 269 24.11 8.70 5.65
CA SER A 269 23.09 8.18 4.74
C SER A 269 22.30 9.34 4.13
N LEU A 270 22.34 9.46 2.80
CA LEU A 270 21.47 10.34 2.02
C LEU A 270 20.00 10.01 2.36
N PRO A 271 19.16 10.98 2.74
CA PRO A 271 17.77 10.70 3.03
C PRO A 271 16.97 10.47 1.73
N ASP A 272 15.97 9.61 1.84
CA ASP A 272 15.14 9.03 0.78
C ASP A 272 14.37 10.05 -0.09
N SER A 273 14.98 10.58 -1.17
CA SER A 273 14.23 11.40 -2.15
C SER A 273 13.04 10.67 -2.78
N LYS A 274 13.09 9.32 -2.87
CA LYS A 274 12.02 8.49 -3.45
C LYS A 274 10.78 8.35 -2.55
N SER A 275 10.92 8.29 -1.22
CA SER A 275 9.77 8.19 -0.32
C SER A 275 9.01 9.52 -0.22
N ASN A 276 9.76 10.63 -0.19
CA ASN A 276 9.20 11.98 -0.20
C ASN A 276 8.34 12.24 -1.44
N ALA A 277 8.79 11.86 -2.64
CA ALA A 277 8.00 12.04 -3.87
C ALA A 277 6.66 11.24 -3.87
N ALA A 278 6.67 10.01 -3.33
CA ALA A 278 5.45 9.20 -3.21
C ALA A 278 4.45 9.77 -2.18
N SER A 279 4.98 10.33 -1.08
CA SER A 279 4.17 11.02 -0.07
C SER A 279 3.50 12.27 -0.66
N VAL A 280 4.20 13.05 -1.49
CA VAL A 280 3.65 14.25 -2.15
C VAL A 280 2.52 13.92 -3.11
N SER A 281 2.71 12.92 -3.97
CA SER A 281 1.66 12.48 -4.89
C SER A 281 0.39 12.05 -4.12
N THR A 282 0.58 11.37 -2.98
CA THR A 282 -0.53 10.99 -2.09
C THR A 282 -1.20 12.20 -1.44
N ILE A 283 -0.43 13.18 -0.95
CA ILE A 283 -0.95 14.45 -0.39
C ILE A 283 -1.80 15.19 -1.42
N ILE A 284 -1.26 15.36 -2.63
CA ILE A 284 -1.93 16.08 -3.72
C ILE A 284 -3.20 15.36 -4.15
N SER A 285 -3.15 14.03 -4.29
CA SER A 285 -4.31 13.20 -4.61
C SER A 285 -5.40 13.29 -3.54
N LEU A 286 -5.00 13.26 -2.26
CA LEU A 286 -5.92 13.43 -1.14
C LEU A 286 -6.55 14.83 -1.13
N LEU A 287 -5.76 15.91 -1.23
CA LEU A 287 -6.27 17.29 -1.33
C LEU A 287 -7.25 17.44 -2.50
N SER A 288 -6.90 16.87 -3.65
CA SER A 288 -7.74 16.85 -4.84
C SER A 288 -9.07 16.11 -4.62
N THR A 289 -9.03 14.98 -3.90
CA THR A 289 -10.20 14.16 -3.57
C THR A 289 -11.12 14.91 -2.60
N LEU A 290 -10.55 15.49 -1.54
CA LEU A 290 -11.28 16.29 -0.55
C LEU A 290 -11.94 17.52 -1.19
N CYS A 291 -11.23 18.22 -2.09
CA CYS A 291 -11.78 19.38 -2.79
C CYS A 291 -12.94 19.02 -3.72
N ARG A 292 -12.81 17.91 -4.47
CA ARG A 292 -13.90 17.42 -5.32
C ARG A 292 -15.14 17.06 -4.49
N GLY A 293 -14.94 16.42 -3.34
CA GLY A 293 -16.02 15.94 -2.49
C GLY A 293 -16.73 17.04 -1.66
N SER A 294 -16.01 18.05 -1.16
CA SER A 294 -16.56 18.96 -0.14
C SER A 294 -16.44 20.45 -0.47
N PRO A 295 -17.56 21.23 -0.45
CA PRO A 295 -17.55 22.69 -0.61
C PRO A 295 -16.84 23.44 0.51
N SER A 296 -17.02 23.01 1.75
CA SER A 296 -16.37 23.63 2.91
C SER A 296 -14.87 23.45 2.84
N ILE A 297 -14.38 22.24 2.57
CA ILE A 297 -12.93 21.99 2.47
C ILE A 297 -12.28 22.84 1.39
N THR A 298 -12.90 22.99 0.21
CA THR A 298 -12.34 23.86 -0.83
C THR A 298 -12.35 25.32 -0.42
N HIS A 299 -13.39 25.79 0.26
CA HIS A 299 -13.48 27.17 0.75
C HIS A 299 -12.41 27.46 1.80
N ASP A 300 -12.14 26.51 2.70
CA ASP A 300 -11.08 26.60 3.70
C ASP A 300 -9.69 26.52 3.05
N LEU A 301 -9.50 25.61 2.08
CA LEU A 301 -8.24 25.46 1.34
C LEU A 301 -7.87 26.74 0.60
N LEU A 302 -8.81 27.39 -0.08
CA LEU A 302 -8.58 28.63 -0.81
C LEU A 302 -8.22 29.83 0.08
N ARG A 303 -8.53 29.76 1.38
CA ARG A 303 -8.16 30.77 2.38
C ARG A 303 -6.90 30.44 3.18
N SER A 304 -6.36 29.25 2.98
CA SER A 304 -5.14 28.78 3.63
C SER A 304 -3.89 29.19 2.84
N GLU A 305 -2.70 28.81 3.33
CA GLU A 305 -1.40 29.05 2.69
C GLU A 305 -1.14 28.14 1.46
N LEU A 306 -2.20 27.77 0.73
CA LEU A 306 -2.15 26.88 -0.43
C LEU A 306 -1.18 27.36 -1.50
N LEU A 307 -1.17 28.67 -1.79
CA LEU A 307 -0.32 29.25 -2.84
C LEU A 307 1.16 29.12 -2.50
N ASP A 308 1.55 29.36 -1.25
CA ASP A 308 2.93 29.20 -0.79
C ASP A 308 3.36 27.72 -0.81
N ALA A 309 2.47 26.81 -0.42
CA ALA A 309 2.72 25.37 -0.50
C ALA A 309 2.90 24.88 -1.95
N ILE A 310 2.09 25.37 -2.90
CA ILE A 310 2.21 25.04 -4.32
C ILE A 310 3.48 25.67 -4.93
N GLU A 311 3.80 26.92 -4.60
CA GLU A 311 5.02 27.56 -5.11
C GLU A 311 6.28 26.77 -4.68
N LYS A 312 6.28 26.30 -3.43
CA LYS A 312 7.34 25.43 -2.93
C LYS A 312 7.33 24.08 -3.62
N SER A 313 6.18 23.41 -3.78
CA SER A 313 6.11 22.10 -4.43
C SER A 313 6.57 22.12 -5.90
N LEU A 314 6.38 23.25 -6.61
CA LEU A 314 6.88 23.45 -7.98
C LEU A 314 8.41 23.51 -8.07
N LYS A 315 9.13 23.66 -6.95
CA LYS A 315 10.60 23.63 -6.89
C LYS A 315 11.15 22.20 -6.71
N GLY A 316 10.27 21.20 -6.56
CA GLY A 316 10.63 19.78 -6.42
C GLY A 316 10.83 19.05 -7.76
N ASP A 317 10.83 17.71 -7.70
CA ASP A 317 11.03 16.83 -8.86
C ASP A 317 9.91 16.97 -9.92
N GLU A 318 10.18 16.58 -11.18
CA GLU A 318 9.25 16.68 -12.31
C GLU A 318 7.86 16.09 -12.00
N ARG A 319 7.80 14.95 -11.32
CA ARG A 319 6.53 14.33 -10.90
C ARG A 319 5.74 15.18 -9.91
N CYS A 320 6.43 15.83 -8.96
CA CYS A 320 5.83 16.74 -7.99
C CYS A 320 5.25 17.98 -8.68
N VAL A 321 5.97 18.50 -9.69
CA VAL A 321 5.49 19.61 -10.54
C VAL A 321 4.22 19.21 -11.28
N LEU A 322 4.22 18.07 -11.97
CA LEU A 322 3.05 17.59 -12.72
C LEU A 322 1.82 17.39 -11.83
N ASP A 323 1.98 16.74 -10.68
CA ASP A 323 0.89 16.55 -9.73
C ASP A 323 0.40 17.89 -9.15
N SER A 324 1.30 18.82 -8.86
CA SER A 324 0.93 20.16 -8.38
C SER A 324 0.13 20.95 -9.42
N MET A 325 0.54 20.87 -10.69
CA MET A 325 -0.19 21.47 -11.81
C MET A 325 -1.60 20.88 -11.97
N ARG A 326 -1.76 19.56 -11.80
CA ARG A 326 -3.08 18.91 -11.81
C ARG A 326 -3.99 19.42 -10.69
N LEU A 327 -3.45 19.70 -9.51
CA LEU A 327 -4.20 20.32 -8.41
C LEU A 327 -4.60 21.76 -8.73
N VAL A 328 -3.70 22.56 -9.30
CA VAL A 328 -3.98 23.92 -9.77
C VAL A 328 -5.11 23.92 -10.81
N ASP A 329 -5.05 23.02 -11.81
CA ASP A 329 -6.08 22.88 -12.82
C ASP A 329 -7.46 22.56 -12.23
N LEU A 330 -7.51 21.67 -11.24
CA LEU A 330 -8.74 21.36 -10.51
C LEU A 330 -9.28 22.60 -9.79
N LEU A 331 -8.42 23.36 -9.12
CA LEU A 331 -8.81 24.57 -8.39
C LEU A 331 -9.30 25.66 -9.33
N LEU A 332 -8.68 25.84 -10.50
CA LEU A 332 -9.13 26.76 -11.54
C LEU A 332 -10.53 26.38 -12.05
N VAL A 333 -10.79 25.09 -12.31
CA VAL A 333 -12.14 24.63 -12.69
C VAL A 333 -13.14 24.93 -11.57
N LEU A 334 -12.79 24.63 -10.32
CA LEU A 334 -13.66 24.86 -9.17
C LEU A 334 -13.97 26.36 -8.96
N LEU A 335 -13.00 27.23 -9.22
CA LEU A 335 -13.13 28.69 -9.06
C LEU A 335 -13.91 29.34 -10.21
N PHE A 336 -13.60 29.00 -11.45
CA PHE A 336 -14.13 29.70 -12.63
C PHE A 336 -15.40 29.05 -13.20
N GLU A 337 -15.47 27.71 -13.23
CA GLU A 337 -16.61 26.97 -13.78
C GLU A 337 -17.57 26.46 -12.68
N GLY A 338 -17.07 26.40 -11.44
CA GLY A 338 -17.83 25.92 -10.28
C GLY A 338 -17.94 24.39 -10.22
N ARG A 339 -18.48 23.87 -9.11
CA ARG A 339 -18.61 22.41 -8.87
C ARG A 339 -19.43 21.66 -9.92
N LYS A 340 -20.29 22.36 -10.66
CA LYS A 340 -21.12 21.77 -11.73
C LYS A 340 -20.26 21.26 -12.91
N ALA A 341 -19.05 21.78 -13.06
CA ALA A 341 -18.08 21.34 -14.06
C ALA A 341 -17.31 20.09 -13.65
N LEU A 342 -17.37 19.69 -12.38
CA LEU A 342 -16.93 18.35 -11.97
C LEU A 342 -17.92 17.36 -12.56
N GLY A 343 -17.53 16.68 -13.64
CA GLY A 343 -18.39 15.74 -14.35
C GLY A 343 -19.12 14.82 -13.35
N LYS A 344 -20.46 14.84 -13.37
CA LYS A 344 -21.25 13.93 -12.54
C LYS A 344 -20.91 12.50 -12.97
N SER A 345 -20.46 11.68 -12.03
CA SER A 345 -20.43 10.24 -12.21
C SER A 345 -21.89 9.75 -12.29
N GLY A 346 -22.48 9.78 -13.49
CA GLY A 346 -23.83 9.28 -13.77
C GLY A 346 -24.63 10.11 -14.79
N VAL A 347 -24.82 9.53 -15.98
CA VAL A 347 -25.86 9.76 -17.01
C VAL A 347 -25.81 11.03 -17.89
N SER A 348 -25.41 10.79 -19.16
CA SER A 348 -25.91 11.27 -20.47
C SER A 348 -26.15 12.76 -20.81
N SER A 349 -25.51 13.14 -21.94
CA SER A 349 -25.88 14.07 -23.04
C SER A 349 -26.11 15.57 -22.80
N GLY A 350 -25.46 16.36 -23.67
CA GLY A 350 -25.92 17.71 -24.05
C GLY A 350 -24.79 18.68 -24.37
N GLN A 351 -24.72 19.13 -25.63
CA GLN A 351 -23.80 20.14 -26.19
C GLN A 351 -23.62 21.40 -25.31
N LEU A 352 -22.42 22.01 -25.37
CA LEU A 352 -22.21 23.44 -25.69
C LEU A 352 -20.72 23.84 -25.75
N MET A 353 -20.28 24.22 -26.96
CA MET A 353 -19.31 25.28 -27.34
C MET A 353 -17.81 25.18 -26.93
N PRO A 354 -16.90 25.90 -27.64
CA PRO A 354 -15.65 25.34 -28.12
C PRO A 354 -14.56 25.29 -27.05
N ARG A 355 -14.13 24.05 -26.79
CA ARG A 355 -12.97 23.68 -25.98
C ARG A 355 -11.75 24.55 -26.32
N ILE A 356 -11.27 25.30 -25.34
CA ILE A 356 -9.83 25.46 -25.18
C ILE A 356 -9.29 24.05 -24.93
N ARG A 357 -8.52 23.55 -25.91
CA ARG A 357 -8.04 22.18 -26.02
C ARG A 357 -7.43 21.67 -24.71
N ARG A 358 -8.16 20.77 -24.03
CA ARG A 358 -7.61 19.74 -23.13
C ARG A 358 -7.35 18.51 -23.99
N MET A 359 -6.08 18.19 -24.24
CA MET A 359 -5.68 17.04 -25.08
C MET A 359 -5.52 15.74 -24.27
N ASP A 360 -5.41 15.81 -22.93
CA ASP A 360 -4.93 14.64 -22.17
C ASP A 360 -6.03 13.70 -21.61
N SER A 361 -7.18 14.23 -21.17
CA SER A 361 -8.22 13.40 -20.51
C SER A 361 -9.00 12.44 -21.43
N ALA A 362 -9.04 12.72 -22.74
CA ALA A 362 -9.65 11.82 -23.72
C ALA A 362 -8.71 10.67 -24.12
N ALA A 363 -7.40 10.94 -24.17
CA ALA A 363 -6.38 9.98 -24.53
C ALA A 363 -6.24 8.86 -23.47
N GLU A 364 -6.31 9.19 -22.18
CA GLU A 364 -6.24 8.18 -21.09
C GLU A 364 -7.41 7.18 -21.08
N LYS A 365 -8.64 7.66 -21.36
CA LYS A 365 -9.82 6.77 -21.50
C LYS A 365 -9.73 5.90 -22.75
N SER A 366 -9.22 6.46 -23.85
CA SER A 366 -8.95 5.74 -25.09
C SER A 366 -7.88 4.66 -24.90
N HIS A 367 -6.83 4.94 -24.11
CA HIS A 367 -5.74 4.01 -23.85
C HIS A 367 -6.16 2.76 -23.06
N ARG A 368 -6.99 2.93 -22.02
CA ARG A 368 -7.53 1.77 -21.28
C ARG A 368 -8.38 0.86 -22.18
N GLN A 369 -9.19 1.45 -23.05
CA GLN A 369 -9.97 0.70 -24.04
C GLN A 369 -9.07 -0.07 -25.01
N LEU A 370 -7.95 0.53 -25.44
CA LEU A 370 -6.99 -0.16 -26.31
C LEU A 370 -6.25 -1.30 -25.61
N ILE A 371 -5.90 -1.15 -24.34
CA ILE A 371 -5.32 -2.26 -23.56
C ILE A 371 -6.31 -3.42 -23.47
N ASP A 372 -7.60 -3.12 -23.27
CA ASP A 372 -8.64 -4.15 -23.27
C ASP A 372 -8.79 -4.82 -24.64
N CYS A 373 -8.71 -4.06 -25.75
CA CYS A 373 -8.66 -4.62 -27.11
C CYS A 373 -7.45 -5.54 -27.33
N ILE A 374 -6.27 -5.15 -26.84
CA ILE A 374 -5.05 -5.97 -26.91
C ILE A 374 -5.22 -7.28 -26.13
N ARG A 375 -5.83 -7.22 -24.94
CA ARG A 375 -6.11 -8.40 -24.12
C ARG A 375 -7.17 -9.31 -24.72
N SER A 376 -8.18 -8.73 -25.37
CA SER A 376 -9.23 -9.47 -26.09
C SER A 376 -8.79 -9.94 -27.49
N LYS A 377 -7.58 -9.55 -27.93
CA LYS A 377 -7.00 -9.87 -29.25
C LYS A 377 -7.83 -9.34 -30.42
N ASP A 378 -8.45 -8.19 -30.23
CA ASP A 378 -9.21 -7.50 -31.27
C ASP A 378 -8.25 -6.61 -32.09
N THR A 379 -7.66 -7.18 -33.15
CA THR A 379 -6.70 -6.49 -34.02
C THR A 379 -7.36 -5.34 -34.79
N ASP A 380 -8.58 -5.55 -35.29
CA ASP A 380 -9.29 -4.57 -36.12
C ASP A 380 -9.61 -3.30 -35.33
N ALA A 381 -10.08 -3.45 -34.09
CA ALA A 381 -10.33 -2.30 -33.20
C ALA A 381 -9.05 -1.52 -32.84
N LEU A 382 -7.91 -2.22 -32.68
CA LEU A 382 -6.62 -1.57 -32.44
C LEU A 382 -6.18 -0.74 -33.65
N ILE A 383 -6.30 -1.31 -34.86
CA ILE A 383 -5.94 -0.65 -36.13
C ILE A 383 -6.80 0.60 -36.32
N GLU A 384 -8.13 0.45 -36.22
CA GLU A 384 -9.07 1.57 -36.41
C GLU A 384 -8.79 2.72 -35.43
N ALA A 385 -8.51 2.41 -34.16
CA ALA A 385 -8.23 3.42 -33.15
C ALA A 385 -6.93 4.21 -33.41
N ILE A 386 -5.90 3.55 -33.95
CA ILE A 386 -4.63 4.19 -34.30
C ILE A 386 -4.78 5.04 -35.57
N GLU A 387 -5.51 4.55 -36.58
CA GLU A 387 -5.71 5.28 -37.85
C GLU A 387 -6.60 6.51 -37.72
N ASN A 388 -7.56 6.47 -36.79
CA ASN A 388 -8.40 7.63 -36.48
C ASN A 388 -7.63 8.73 -35.71
N GLY A 389 -6.33 8.57 -35.46
CA GLY A 389 -5.46 9.60 -34.88
C GLY A 389 -5.75 9.89 -33.40
N GLY A 390 -6.46 8.98 -32.72
CA GLY A 390 -6.91 9.16 -31.34
C GLY A 390 -5.84 8.90 -30.28
N VAL A 391 -4.71 8.26 -30.63
CA VAL A 391 -3.67 7.82 -29.69
C VAL A 391 -2.29 7.90 -30.33
N GLU A 392 -1.32 8.46 -29.58
CA GLU A 392 0.09 8.44 -29.96
C GLU A 392 0.66 7.04 -29.72
N VAL A 393 1.27 6.45 -30.76
CA VAL A 393 1.78 5.05 -30.75
C VAL A 393 2.80 4.78 -29.62
N ASN A 394 3.56 5.81 -29.24
CA ASN A 394 4.62 5.74 -28.23
C ASN A 394 4.20 6.31 -26.87
N PHE A 395 2.91 6.53 -26.66
CA PHE A 395 2.36 6.92 -25.37
C PHE A 395 2.61 5.84 -24.30
N MET A 396 2.77 6.24 -23.05
CA MET A 396 2.92 5.34 -21.91
C MET A 396 1.75 5.52 -20.94
N ASP A 397 1.23 4.41 -20.41
CA ASP A 397 0.23 4.46 -19.34
C ASP A 397 0.80 4.91 -17.99
N ASP A 398 -0.07 5.01 -16.97
CA ASP A 398 0.28 5.36 -15.59
C ASP A 398 1.29 4.41 -14.92
N VAL A 399 1.57 3.25 -15.53
CA VAL A 399 2.54 2.25 -15.07
C VAL A 399 3.83 2.31 -15.91
N GLY A 400 3.92 3.24 -16.86
CA GLY A 400 5.09 3.45 -17.71
C GLY A 400 5.21 2.42 -18.84
N GLN A 401 4.11 1.80 -19.27
CA GLN A 401 4.08 0.81 -20.34
C GLN A 401 3.48 1.38 -21.62
N THR A 402 4.09 1.07 -22.77
CA THR A 402 3.57 1.41 -24.09
C THR A 402 2.53 0.38 -24.56
N LEU A 403 1.73 0.72 -25.58
CA LEU A 403 0.86 -0.27 -26.25
C LEU A 403 1.65 -1.46 -26.79
N LEU A 404 2.89 -1.23 -27.27
CA LEU A 404 3.76 -2.30 -27.74
C LEU A 404 4.19 -3.24 -26.60
N ASN A 405 4.42 -2.72 -25.39
CA ASN A 405 4.69 -3.54 -24.22
C ASN A 405 3.49 -4.46 -23.88
N TRP A 406 2.28 -3.89 -23.87
CA TRP A 406 1.04 -4.64 -23.66
C TRP A 406 0.81 -5.70 -24.74
N ALA A 407 1.01 -5.35 -26.02
CA ALA A 407 0.90 -6.28 -27.15
C ALA A 407 1.94 -7.41 -27.07
N SER A 408 3.15 -7.10 -26.63
CA SER A 408 4.23 -8.08 -26.47
C SER A 408 3.94 -9.12 -25.37
N ALA A 409 3.27 -8.70 -24.30
CA ALA A 409 2.86 -9.59 -23.20
C ALA A 409 1.59 -10.40 -23.53
N PHE A 410 0.55 -9.74 -24.05
CA PHE A 410 -0.81 -10.32 -24.11
C PHE A 410 -1.44 -10.35 -25.51
N GLY A 411 -0.96 -9.53 -26.44
CA GLY A 411 -1.55 -9.37 -27.79
C GLY A 411 -1.23 -10.49 -28.79
N THR A 412 -1.38 -10.20 -30.08
CA THR A 412 -1.02 -11.11 -31.19
C THR A 412 0.28 -10.66 -31.86
N GLN A 413 0.89 -11.54 -32.67
CA GLN A 413 2.07 -11.17 -33.46
C GLN A 413 1.74 -10.04 -34.45
N GLU A 414 0.56 -10.09 -35.07
CA GLU A 414 0.05 -9.09 -36.02
C GLU A 414 -0.08 -7.70 -35.37
N MET A 415 -0.61 -7.62 -34.14
CA MET A 415 -0.66 -6.35 -33.39
C MET A 415 0.74 -5.76 -33.14
N VAL A 416 1.71 -6.61 -32.83
CA VAL A 416 3.10 -6.19 -32.60
C VAL A 416 3.75 -5.71 -33.89
N GLU A 417 3.56 -6.42 -35.01
CA GLU A 417 4.05 -6.02 -36.33
C GLU A 417 3.45 -4.66 -36.73
N TYR A 418 2.12 -4.52 -36.63
CA TYR A 418 1.43 -3.28 -36.94
C TYR A 418 1.92 -2.08 -36.11
N LEU A 419 2.04 -2.25 -34.79
CA LEU A 419 2.54 -1.19 -33.91
C LEU A 419 3.98 -0.79 -34.28
N CYS A 420 4.85 -1.76 -34.59
CA CYS A 420 6.21 -1.48 -35.07
C CYS A 420 6.21 -0.72 -36.40
N GLU A 421 5.33 -1.09 -37.35
CA GLU A 421 5.18 -0.40 -38.64
C GLU A 421 4.68 1.04 -38.50
N LYS A 422 3.84 1.30 -37.49
CA LYS A 422 3.38 2.66 -37.14
C LYS A 422 4.39 3.46 -36.30
N GLY A 423 5.61 2.95 -36.14
CA GLY A 423 6.73 3.67 -35.50
C GLY A 423 6.79 3.53 -33.99
N ALA A 424 6.25 2.45 -33.42
CA ALA A 424 6.46 2.11 -32.02
C ALA A 424 7.95 1.86 -31.74
N ASP A 425 8.49 2.51 -30.71
CA ASP A 425 9.84 2.29 -30.23
C ASP A 425 9.89 1.00 -29.40
N VAL A 426 10.48 -0.03 -29.99
CA VAL A 426 10.67 -1.37 -29.43
C VAL A 426 11.48 -1.40 -28.13
N ASN A 427 12.27 -0.35 -27.86
CA ASN A 427 13.08 -0.23 -26.65
C ASN A 427 12.42 0.67 -25.58
N LYS A 428 11.29 1.31 -25.89
CA LYS A 428 10.60 2.23 -24.98
C LYS A 428 9.79 1.49 -23.91
N GLY A 429 9.93 1.95 -22.67
CA GLY A 429 9.20 1.46 -21.50
C GLY A 429 9.94 1.87 -20.24
N GLN A 430 9.21 2.26 -19.20
CA GLN A 430 9.82 2.77 -17.97
C GLN A 430 10.52 1.66 -17.18
N ARG A 431 9.83 0.51 -17.01
CA ARG A 431 10.32 -0.60 -16.20
C ARG A 431 11.10 -1.64 -16.98
N SER A 432 10.59 -1.97 -18.17
CA SER A 432 11.14 -3.01 -19.04
C SER A 432 10.73 -2.72 -20.49
N SER A 433 11.54 -3.16 -21.45
CA SER A 433 11.20 -3.03 -22.88
C SER A 433 10.24 -4.11 -23.36
N SER A 434 9.67 -3.91 -24.54
CA SER A 434 8.79 -4.90 -25.20
C SER A 434 9.44 -6.29 -25.31
N LEU A 435 10.77 -6.36 -25.52
CA LEU A 435 11.51 -7.62 -25.62
C LEU A 435 11.59 -8.35 -24.28
N HIS A 436 11.70 -7.64 -23.15
CA HIS A 436 11.63 -8.25 -21.81
C HIS A 436 10.27 -8.90 -21.57
N TYR A 437 9.18 -8.23 -21.95
CA TYR A 437 7.83 -8.78 -21.81
C TYR A 437 7.65 -10.02 -22.69
N ALA A 438 8.06 -9.97 -23.96
CA ALA A 438 8.00 -11.14 -24.84
C ALA A 438 8.80 -12.34 -24.28
N ALA A 439 9.97 -12.08 -23.70
CA ALA A 439 10.81 -13.10 -23.06
C ALA A 439 10.19 -13.67 -21.79
N CYS A 440 9.76 -12.82 -20.85
CA CYS A 440 9.10 -13.20 -19.60
C CYS A 440 7.84 -14.05 -19.86
N PHE A 441 7.06 -13.70 -20.89
CA PHE A 441 5.84 -14.42 -21.25
C PHE A 441 6.07 -15.62 -22.18
N GLY A 442 7.31 -15.93 -22.58
CA GLY A 442 7.64 -17.12 -23.37
C GLY A 442 7.12 -17.05 -24.82
N ARG A 443 7.25 -15.88 -25.46
CA ARG A 443 6.66 -15.58 -26.78
C ARG A 443 7.72 -15.43 -27.88
N PRO A 444 8.31 -16.54 -28.37
CA PRO A 444 9.47 -16.48 -29.27
C PRO A 444 9.15 -15.87 -30.65
N ALA A 445 7.92 -16.03 -31.16
CA ALA A 445 7.53 -15.43 -32.43
C ALA A 445 7.50 -13.89 -32.37
N ILE A 446 6.95 -13.33 -31.28
CA ILE A 446 6.96 -11.89 -31.00
C ILE A 446 8.38 -11.39 -30.75
N ALA A 447 9.20 -12.12 -29.99
CA ALA A 447 10.59 -11.75 -29.76
C ALA A 447 11.37 -11.63 -31.09
N LYS A 448 11.13 -12.54 -32.05
CA LYS A 448 11.73 -12.45 -33.40
C LYS A 448 11.30 -11.20 -34.15
N VAL A 449 10.03 -10.81 -34.06
CA VAL A 449 9.52 -9.57 -34.67
C VAL A 449 10.21 -8.36 -34.04
N LEU A 450 10.20 -8.25 -32.71
CA LEU A 450 10.82 -7.13 -32.00
C LEU A 450 12.32 -6.98 -32.33
N LEU A 451 13.06 -8.09 -32.42
CA LEU A 451 14.48 -8.08 -32.81
C LEU A 451 14.67 -7.61 -34.26
N ARG A 452 13.78 -7.97 -35.20
CA ARG A 452 13.83 -7.46 -36.58
C ARG A 452 13.60 -5.95 -36.65
N HIS A 453 12.81 -5.40 -35.73
CA HIS A 453 12.54 -3.98 -35.61
C HIS A 453 13.54 -3.23 -34.71
N GLY A 454 14.68 -3.85 -34.36
CA GLY A 454 15.78 -3.17 -33.67
C GLY A 454 15.71 -3.19 -32.15
N ALA A 455 14.98 -4.14 -31.54
CA ALA A 455 15.01 -4.32 -30.09
C ALA A 455 16.42 -4.70 -29.63
N ASN A 456 16.92 -4.01 -28.61
CA ASN A 456 18.24 -4.26 -28.03
C ASN A 456 18.17 -5.49 -27.10
N PRO A 457 18.82 -6.63 -27.46
CA PRO A 457 18.80 -7.84 -26.64
C PRO A 457 19.60 -7.70 -25.34
N ASP A 458 20.47 -6.69 -25.23
CA ASP A 458 21.33 -6.45 -24.06
C ASP A 458 20.81 -5.31 -23.16
N LEU A 459 19.64 -4.74 -23.49
CA LEU A 459 19.02 -3.71 -22.67
C LEU A 459 18.69 -4.28 -21.29
N ARG A 460 18.99 -3.53 -20.23
CA ARG A 460 18.69 -3.92 -18.85
C ARG A 460 17.42 -3.22 -18.36
N ASP A 461 16.55 -3.97 -17.71
CA ASP A 461 15.35 -3.46 -17.06
C ASP A 461 15.65 -2.81 -15.69
N GLU A 462 14.61 -2.36 -14.97
CA GLU A 462 14.74 -1.78 -13.63
C GLU A 462 15.41 -2.71 -12.58
N ASP A 463 15.33 -4.03 -12.77
CA ASP A 463 16.00 -5.02 -11.92
C ASP A 463 17.46 -5.29 -12.36
N GLY A 464 17.93 -4.60 -13.40
CA GLY A 464 19.24 -4.82 -14.00
C GLY A 464 19.33 -6.11 -14.82
N LYS A 465 18.21 -6.75 -15.14
CA LYS A 465 18.13 -8.02 -15.88
C LYS A 465 17.98 -7.77 -17.37
N THR A 466 18.55 -8.65 -18.19
CA THR A 466 18.35 -8.66 -19.65
C THR A 466 17.08 -9.45 -20.02
N PRO A 467 16.56 -9.31 -21.26
CA PRO A 467 15.48 -10.18 -21.74
C PRO A 467 15.85 -11.66 -21.65
N LEU A 468 17.11 -12.02 -21.86
CA LEU A 468 17.59 -13.39 -21.71
C LEU A 468 17.49 -13.89 -20.27
N ASP A 469 17.83 -13.05 -19.29
CA ASP A 469 17.70 -13.40 -17.87
C ASP A 469 16.23 -13.65 -17.49
N LYS A 470 15.31 -12.79 -17.96
CA LYS A 470 13.86 -12.98 -17.76
C LYS A 470 13.32 -14.25 -18.43
N ALA A 471 13.88 -14.69 -19.56
CA ALA A 471 13.51 -15.96 -20.18
C ALA A 471 13.97 -17.18 -19.35
N ARG A 472 15.11 -17.08 -18.67
CA ARG A 472 15.71 -18.17 -17.88
C ARG A 472 15.02 -18.42 -16.54
N GLU A 473 14.39 -17.40 -15.96
CA GLU A 473 13.61 -17.52 -14.71
C GLU A 473 12.36 -18.42 -14.85
N ARG A 474 12.04 -18.83 -16.07
CA ARG A 474 10.85 -19.63 -16.38
C ARG A 474 11.16 -21.10 -16.69
N VAL A 475 12.42 -21.52 -16.65
CA VAL A 475 12.87 -22.89 -16.95
C VAL A 475 12.79 -23.78 -15.72
#